data_AF-A0A5K1GLJ0-F1
#
_entry.id   AF-A0A5K1GLJ0-F1
#
_cell.length_a   1.000
_cell.length_b   1.000
_cell.length_c   1.000
_cell.angle_alpha   90.00
_cell.angle_beta   90.00
_cell.angle_gamma   90.00
#
_symmetry.space_group_name_H-M   'P 1'
#
loop_
_entity.id
_entity.type
_entity.pdbx_description
1 polymer ?
#
loop_
_entity_poly.entity_id
_entity_poly.type
_entity_poly.pdbx_seq_one_letter_code
_entity_poly.pdbx_strand_id
1 'polypeptide(L)' 'VRSNVVEPALEFIDNQGTEAIVSQTNFLEAFRKVLDNVVVRLREHPVIVAHSGNTFDGRGIKRILSNKSELEK' A
#
# COMPACT_ATOMS: atom_id res chain seq x y z
N VAL A 1 10.54 13.24 -9.90
CA VAL A 1 9.58 13.25 -8.77
C VAL A 1 10.00 12.12 -7.85
N ARG A 2 10.51 12.41 -6.65
CA ARG A 2 10.79 11.38 -5.65
C ARG A 2 9.45 10.81 -5.18
N SER A 3 9.26 9.50 -5.29
CA SER A 3 8.01 8.85 -4.94
C SER A 3 7.99 8.64 -3.42
N ASN A 4 7.54 9.65 -2.66
CA ASN A 4 7.54 9.64 -1.17
C ASN A 4 6.58 8.60 -0.54
N VAL A 5 5.80 7.91 -1.36
CA VAL A 5 4.74 6.99 -0.93
C VAL A 5 5.06 5.55 -1.33
N VAL A 6 5.34 5.29 -2.61
CA VAL A 6 5.44 3.92 -3.14
C VAL A 6 6.82 3.31 -2.90
N GLU A 7 7.89 4.02 -3.26
CA GLU A 7 9.27 3.54 -3.05
C GLU A 7 9.52 3.12 -1.58
N PRO A 8 9.25 3.96 -0.56
CA PRO A 8 9.52 3.57 0.82
C PRO A 8 8.55 2.52 1.38
N ALA A 9 7.35 2.37 0.80
CA ALA A 9 6.43 1.30 1.19
C ALA A 9 6.89 -0.07 0.67
N LEU A 10 7.62 -0.11 -0.45
CA LEU A 10 8.21 -1.32 -1.01
C LEU A 10 9.51 -1.70 -0.31
N GLU A 11 10.37 -0.72 0.01
CA GLU A 11 11.59 -0.95 0.79
C GLU A 11 11.29 -1.60 2.15
N PHE A 12 10.13 -1.31 2.75
CA PHE A 12 9.70 -1.96 4.00
C PHE A 12 9.61 -3.49 3.89
N ILE A 13 9.30 -4.04 2.72
CA ILE A 13 9.21 -5.48 2.50
C ILE A 13 10.52 -6.08 2.04
N ASP A 14 11.28 -5.35 1.22
CA ASP A 14 12.63 -5.77 0.81
C ASP A 14 13.53 -6.01 2.04
N ASN A 15 13.48 -5.08 3.01
CA ASN A 15 14.20 -5.21 4.28
C ASN A 15 13.70 -6.34 5.20
N GLN A 16 12.53 -6.93 4.95
CA GLN A 16 11.98 -8.05 5.73
C GLN A 16 12.31 -9.43 5.13
N GLY A 17 13.03 -9.49 4.00
CA GLY A 17 13.39 -10.73 3.32
C GLY A 17 12.26 -11.25 2.43
N THR A 18 12.39 -11.02 1.13
CA THR A 18 11.43 -11.45 0.10
C THR A 18 11.44 -12.96 -0.17
N GLU A 19 12.44 -13.66 0.38
CA GLU A 19 12.66 -15.10 0.21
C GLU A 19 11.52 -15.97 0.78
N ALA A 20 10.71 -15.41 1.68
CA ALA A 20 9.54 -16.08 2.26
C ALA A 20 8.25 -15.94 1.41
N ILE A 21 8.27 -15.12 0.35
CA ILE A 21 7.09 -14.81 -0.50
C ILE A 21 6.97 -15.83 -1.65
N VAL A 22 7.02 -17.12 -1.32
CA VAL A 22 6.98 -18.21 -2.31
C VAL A 22 5.57 -18.80 -2.50
N SER A 23 4.66 -18.53 -1.56
CA SER A 23 3.26 -18.97 -1.63
C SER A 23 2.32 -17.79 -1.90
N GLN A 24 1.19 -18.05 -2.56
CA GLN A 24 0.15 -17.04 -2.82
C GLN A 24 -0.35 -16.39 -1.52
N THR A 25 -0.49 -17.17 -0.45
CA THR A 25 -0.92 -16.68 0.86
C THR A 25 0.11 -15.73 1.48
N ASN A 26 1.39 -16.06 1.35
CA ASN A 26 2.49 -15.21 1.83
C ASN A 26 2.62 -13.93 0.99
N PHE A 27 2.38 -14.02 -0.32
CA PHE A 27 2.33 -12.86 -1.21
C PHE A 27 1.19 -11.93 -0.83
N LEU A 28 -0.01 -12.45 -0.59
CA LEU A 28 -1.18 -11.65 -0.26
C LEU A 28 -1.01 -10.95 1.10
N GLU A 29 -0.40 -11.63 2.08
CA GLU A 29 -0.03 -11.01 3.36
C GLU A 29 1.03 -9.90 3.18
N ALA A 30 2.09 -10.16 2.40
CA ALA A 30 3.11 -9.16 2.11
C ALA A 30 2.51 -7.95 1.38
N PHE A 31 1.70 -8.19 0.35
CA PHE A 31 1.00 -7.14 -0.38
C PHE A 31 0.09 -6.31 0.53
N ARG A 32 -0.62 -6.96 1.46
CA ARG A 32 -1.43 -6.26 2.45
C ARG A 32 -0.59 -5.35 3.35
N LYS A 33 0.58 -5.80 3.79
CA LYS A 33 1.54 -5.00 4.58
C LYS A 33 2.06 -3.79 3.78
N VAL A 34 2.38 -3.95 2.49
CA VAL A 34 2.77 -2.83 1.60
C VAL A 34 1.64 -1.81 1.53
N LEU A 35 0.41 -2.25 1.26
CA LEU A 35 -0.73 -1.36 1.12
C LEU A 35 -1.04 -0.61 2.43
N ASP A 36 -0.89 -1.26 3.58
CA ASP A 36 -1.04 -0.58 4.88
C ASP A 36 0.02 0.52 5.06
N ASN A 37 1.28 0.24 4.69
CA ASN A 37 2.36 1.22 4.68
C ASN A 37 2.07 2.40 3.73
N VAL A 38 1.57 2.11 2.52
CA VAL A 38 1.12 3.13 1.56
C VAL A 38 0.04 4.03 2.18
N VAL A 39 -0.93 3.47 2.92
CA VAL A 39 -1.96 4.26 3.61
C VAL A 39 -1.36 5.18 4.67
N VAL A 40 -0.38 4.70 5.45
CA VAL A 40 0.34 5.53 6.42
C VAL A 40 1.05 6.67 5.71
N ARG A 41 1.80 6.39 4.64
CA ARG A 41 2.54 7.41 3.89
C ARG A 41 1.63 8.41 3.19
N LEU A 42 0.47 7.99 2.69
CA LEU A 42 -0.52 8.91 2.11
C LEU A 42 -1.19 9.82 3.14
N ARG A 43 -1.20 9.44 4.42
CA ARG A 43 -1.66 10.34 5.49
C ARG A 43 -0.60 11.37 5.85
N GLU A 44 0.67 10.98 5.86
CA GLU A 44 1.80 11.89 6.14
C GLU A 44 2.09 12.81 4.94
N HIS A 45 1.98 12.28 3.72
CA HIS A 45 2.25 12.95 2.45
C HIS A 45 1.07 12.77 1.50
N PRO A 46 -0.06 13.44 1.76
CA PRO A 46 -1.23 13.35 0.91
C PRO A 46 -0.94 13.87 -0.50
N VAL A 47 -1.43 13.14 -1.50
CA VAL A 47 -1.19 13.46 -2.92
C VAL A 47 -2.38 14.24 -3.48
N ILE A 48 -2.10 15.30 -4.23
CA ILE A 48 -3.15 16.07 -4.91
C ILE A 48 -3.45 15.44 -6.28
N VAL A 49 -4.70 15.12 -6.51
CA VAL A 49 -5.18 14.61 -7.80
C VAL A 49 -5.19 15.78 -8.78
N ALA A 50 -4.32 15.72 -9.79
CA ALA A 50 -4.10 16.83 -10.73
C ALA A 50 -5.38 17.31 -11.44
N HIS A 51 -6.35 16.42 -11.65
CA HIS A 51 -7.57 16.74 -12.39
C HIS A 51 -8.69 17.34 -11.53
N SER A 52 -8.83 16.91 -10.27
CA SER A 52 -9.91 17.36 -9.38
C SER A 52 -9.45 18.34 -8.31
N GLY A 53 -8.13 18.46 -8.08
CA GLY A 53 -7.58 19.18 -6.94
C GLY A 53 -7.84 18.48 -5.59
N ASN A 54 -8.50 17.32 -5.59
CA ASN A 54 -8.80 16.61 -4.36
C ASN A 54 -7.56 15.97 -3.75
N THR A 55 -7.56 15.88 -2.44
CA THR A 55 -6.55 15.17 -1.67
C THR A 55 -6.82 13.67 -1.67
N PHE A 56 -5.85 12.88 -2.11
CA PHE A 56 -5.83 11.44 -1.98
C PHE A 56 -4.98 11.04 -0.76
N ASP A 57 -5.65 10.53 0.27
CA ASP A 57 -5.07 10.26 1.60
C ASP A 57 -5.10 8.77 2.00
N GLY A 58 -5.36 7.89 1.02
CA GLY A 58 -5.36 6.45 1.23
C GLY A 58 -6.61 5.86 1.90
N ARG A 59 -7.65 6.65 2.22
CA ARG A 59 -8.91 6.11 2.77
C ARG A 59 -9.57 5.03 1.90
N GLY A 60 -9.50 5.19 0.58
CA GLY A 60 -10.01 4.20 -0.37
C GLY A 60 -9.27 2.86 -0.28
N ILE A 61 -7.93 2.90 -0.20
CA ILE A 61 -7.08 1.71 -0.03
C ILE A 61 -7.42 1.02 1.29
N LYS A 62 -7.53 1.78 2.39
CA LYS A 62 -7.92 1.23 3.69
C LYS A 62 -9.29 0.55 3.67
N ARG A 63 -10.25 1.11 2.93
CA ARG A 63 -11.59 0.51 2.75
C ARG A 63 -11.50 -0.84 2.06
N ILE A 64 -10.69 -0.96 1.00
CA ILE A 64 -10.47 -2.22 0.28
C ILE A 64 -9.81 -3.25 1.21
N LEU A 65 -8.75 -2.87 1.93
CA LEU A 65 -8.05 -3.75 2.87
C LEU A 65 -8.91 -4.25 4.05
N SER A 66 -9.94 -3.49 4.41
CA SER A 66 -10.88 -3.84 5.48
C SER A 66 -11.95 -4.81 4.99
N ASN A 67 -12.17 -4.88 3.68
CA ASN A 67 -13.12 -5.82 3.08
C ASN A 67 -12.41 -7.10 2.63
N LYS A 68 -12.60 -8.18 3.40
CA LYS A 68 -12.02 -9.51 3.09
C LYS A 68 -12.37 -10.00 1.68
N SER A 69 -13.58 -9.71 1.17
CA SER A 69 -14.04 -10.24 -0.12
C SER A 69 -13.37 -9.63 -1.35
N GLU A 70 -12.81 -8.42 -1.24
CA GLU A 70 -12.21 -7.73 -2.39
C GLU A 70 -10.80 -8.22 -2.69
N LEU A 71 -10.13 -8.86 -1.72
CA LEU A 71 -8.74 -9.32 -1.83
C LEU A 71 -8.63 -10.84 -2.07
N GLU A 72 -9.68 -11.61 -1.75
CA GLU A 72 -9.73 -13.08 -1.85
C GLU A 72 -10.37 -13.58 -3.17
N LYS A 73 -10.48 -12.71 -4.19
CA LYS A 73 -11.19 -13.00 -5.45
C LYS A 73 -10.31 -13.61 -6.54
#